data_AF-A0A5L4IAG9-F1
#
_entry.id   AF-A0A5L4IAG9-F1
#
_cell.length_a   1.000
_cell.length_b   1.000
_cell.length_c   1.000
_cell.angle_alpha   90.00
_cell.angle_beta   90.00
_cell.angle_gamma   90.00
#
_symmetry.space_group_name_H-M   'P 1'
#
loop_
_entity.id
_entity.type
_entity.pdbx_description
1 polymer ?
#
loop_
_entity_poly.entity_id
_entity_poly.type
_entity_poly.pdbx_seq_one_letter_code
_entity_poly.pdbx_strand_id
1 'polypeptide(L)'
;MFNFFRKYKNSQIIQTDKPCEFLAKYPLYDFRILDINTYTRNSPNQKDLDHYCIGEMEEFYDDKFYMNLYSIRQVYTIEIFKKEEENNTIDFELKTYKNSTKITAILKTNNILHYYENLKDDLLMSLYKKMIQNKIFIGIRTNVYILDEIENFIENLKKKTILPWFLI
;
A
#
# COMPACT_ATOMS: atom_id res chain seq x y z
N MET A 1 -2.76 -13.89 1.39
CA MET A 1 -3.26 -13.30 2.65
C MET A 1 -2.22 -12.27 3.11
N PHE A 2 -2.63 -11.00 3.22
CA PHE A 2 -1.78 -9.91 3.73
C PHE A 2 -1.72 -10.00 5.26
N ASN A 3 -0.69 -10.65 5.80
CA ASN A 3 -0.49 -10.74 7.24
C ASN A 3 0.83 -10.05 7.61
N PHE A 4 0.79 -8.73 7.76
CA PHE A 4 1.93 -8.00 8.30
C PHE A 4 1.92 -8.12 9.82
N PHE A 5 3.02 -8.61 10.38
CA PHE A 5 3.20 -8.73 11.81
C PHE A 5 3.99 -7.54 12.36
N ARG A 6 3.81 -7.29 13.65
CA ARG A 6 4.62 -6.34 14.41
C ARG A 6 6.09 -6.67 14.23
N LYS A 7 6.90 -5.70 13.78
CA LYS A 7 8.31 -5.89 13.47
C LYS A 7 9.24 -5.34 14.55
N TYR A 8 8.85 -4.27 15.24
CA TYR A 8 9.73 -3.51 16.12
C TYR A 8 9.36 -3.67 17.60
N LYS A 9 10.39 -3.81 18.45
CA LYS A 9 10.19 -4.13 19.88
C LYS A 9 9.57 -2.98 20.68
N ASN A 10 9.93 -1.75 20.34
CA ASN A 10 9.49 -0.53 21.03
C ASN A 10 8.44 0.25 20.24
N SER A 11 7.72 -0.41 19.35
CA SER A 11 6.66 0.21 18.56
C SER A 11 5.34 0.32 19.30
N GLN A 12 4.50 1.24 18.84
CA GLN A 12 3.10 1.40 19.25
C GLN A 12 2.18 1.00 18.11
N ILE A 13 1.06 0.33 18.40
CA ILE A 13 0.03 0.04 17.40
C ILE A 13 -1.14 1.01 17.61
N ILE A 14 -1.59 1.64 16.52
CA ILE A 14 -2.79 2.49 16.52
C ILE A 14 -3.68 2.20 15.31
N GLN A 15 -4.92 2.65 15.38
CA GLN A 15 -5.85 2.67 14.24
C GLN A 15 -6.13 4.11 13.83
N THR A 16 -6.09 4.38 12.53
CA THR A 16 -6.33 5.72 11.99
C THR A 16 -6.72 5.65 10.52
N ASP A 17 -7.55 6.56 10.05
CA ASP A 17 -7.86 6.77 8.63
C ASP A 17 -6.85 7.70 7.94
N LYS A 18 -5.97 8.34 8.74
CA LYS A 18 -5.04 9.40 8.30
C LYS A 18 -3.64 9.20 8.89
N PRO A 19 -2.96 8.08 8.59
CA PRO A 19 -1.65 7.77 9.18
C PRO A 19 -0.58 8.84 8.86
N CYS A 20 -0.60 9.42 7.66
CA CYS A 20 0.35 10.47 7.29
C CYS A 20 0.08 11.81 8.01
N GLU A 21 -1.19 12.21 8.20
CA GLU A 21 -1.52 13.41 8.97
C GLU A 21 -1.16 13.23 10.46
N PHE A 22 -1.35 12.01 10.98
CA PHE A 22 -0.94 11.67 12.34
C PHE A 22 0.57 11.80 12.52
N LEU A 23 1.36 11.21 11.61
CA LEU A 23 2.82 11.20 11.69
C LEU A 23 3.49 12.52 11.30
N ALA A 24 2.80 13.42 10.60
CA ALA A 24 3.33 14.76 10.33
C ALA A 24 3.76 15.52 11.60
N LYS A 25 3.18 15.15 12.76
CA LYS A 25 3.53 15.71 14.08
C LYS A 25 4.77 15.06 14.72
N TYR A 26 5.25 13.94 14.18
CA TYR A 26 6.29 13.09 14.77
C TYR A 26 7.38 12.76 13.73
N PRO A 27 8.23 13.73 13.34
CA PRO A 27 9.13 13.60 12.19
C PRO A 27 10.20 12.49 12.33
N LEU A 28 10.51 12.06 13.56
CA LEU A 28 11.45 10.98 13.86
C LEU A 28 10.85 9.57 13.74
N TYR A 29 9.53 9.48 13.55
CA TYR A 29 8.80 8.23 13.48
C TYR A 29 8.34 7.94 12.06
N ASP A 30 8.21 6.65 11.77
CA ASP A 30 7.54 6.12 10.59
C ASP A 30 6.56 5.02 11.02
N PHE A 31 5.81 4.47 10.08
CA PHE A 31 4.81 3.44 10.34
C PHE A 31 4.94 2.23 9.42
N ARG A 32 4.44 1.08 9.83
CA ARG A 32 4.12 -0.06 8.97
C ARG A 32 2.63 -0.30 9.02
N ILE A 33 2.05 -0.68 7.90
CA ILE A 33 0.65 -1.07 7.83
C ILE A 33 0.56 -2.52 8.29
N LEU A 34 -0.29 -2.78 9.28
CA LEU A 34 -0.56 -4.14 9.77
C LEU A 34 -1.83 -4.69 9.14
N ASP A 35 -2.86 -3.84 9.00
CA ASP A 35 -4.16 -4.22 8.47
C ASP A 35 -4.87 -3.03 7.82
N ILE A 36 -5.77 -3.32 6.88
CA ILE A 36 -6.57 -2.34 6.13
C ILE A 36 -8.02 -2.77 6.10
N ASN A 37 -8.89 -1.90 6.62
CA ASN A 37 -10.33 -2.09 6.61
C ASN A 37 -10.97 -1.00 5.76
N THR A 38 -11.69 -1.40 4.71
CA THR A 38 -12.45 -0.48 3.86
C THR A 38 -13.90 -0.46 4.31
N TYR A 39 -14.45 0.75 4.45
CA TYR A 39 -15.87 0.95 4.73
C TYR A 39 -16.52 1.76 3.63
N THR A 40 -17.68 1.32 3.16
CA THR A 40 -18.41 1.98 2.09
C THR A 40 -19.85 2.25 2.50
N ARG A 41 -20.50 3.08 1.70
CA ARG A 41 -21.89 3.47 1.86
C ARG A 41 -22.44 3.76 0.47
N ASN A 42 -23.63 3.27 0.18
CA ASN A 42 -24.31 3.44 -1.12
C ASN A 42 -25.41 4.50 -1.08
N SER A 43 -25.75 5.02 0.10
CA SER A 43 -26.72 6.10 0.27
C SER A 43 -26.38 6.95 1.50
N PRO A 44 -26.55 8.29 1.47
CA PRO A 44 -26.29 9.16 2.62
C PRO A 44 -27.05 8.75 3.90
N ASN A 45 -28.21 8.08 3.74
CA ASN A 45 -29.11 7.69 4.83
C ASN A 45 -28.87 6.26 5.33
N GLN A 46 -27.93 5.52 4.76
CA GLN A 46 -27.59 4.17 5.19
C GLN A 46 -26.92 4.21 6.57
N LYS A 47 -27.52 3.50 7.53
CA LYS A 47 -27.07 3.45 8.93
C LYS A 47 -25.81 2.61 9.08
N ASP A 48 -25.84 1.39 8.54
CA ASP A 48 -24.76 0.42 8.67
C ASP A 48 -23.80 0.54 7.47
N LEU A 49 -22.49 0.59 7.74
CA LEU A 49 -21.50 0.64 6.68
C LEU A 49 -21.18 -0.77 6.21
N ASP A 50 -21.07 -0.93 4.89
CA ASP A 50 -20.52 -2.16 4.32
C ASP A 50 -19.01 -2.18 4.62
N HIS A 51 -18.48 -3.34 4.98
CA HIS A 51 -17.12 -3.52 5.47
C HIS A 51 -16.40 -4.59 4.66
N TYR A 52 -15.18 -4.29 4.25
CA TYR A 52 -14.34 -5.16 3.43
C TYR A 52 -12.94 -5.22 4.00
N CYS A 53 -12.42 -6.44 4.20
CA CYS A 53 -11.02 -6.66 4.53
C CYS A 53 -10.17 -6.69 3.25
N ILE A 54 -8.85 -6.47 3.34
CA ILE A 54 -7.92 -6.40 2.18
C ILE A 54 -7.95 -7.61 1.23
N GLY A 55 -8.50 -8.76 1.65
CA GLY A 55 -8.71 -9.95 0.81
C GLY A 55 -10.08 -10.03 0.12
N GLU A 56 -11.02 -9.15 0.45
CA GLU A 56 -12.42 -9.15 0.00
C GLU A 56 -12.68 -8.00 -0.97
N MET A 57 -11.70 -7.73 -1.85
CA MET A 57 -11.71 -6.53 -2.70
C MET A 57 -12.31 -6.76 -4.09
N GLU A 58 -12.86 -7.94 -4.36
CA GLU A 58 -13.40 -8.32 -5.68
C GLU A 58 -14.50 -7.36 -6.16
N GLU A 59 -15.36 -6.89 -5.25
CA GLU A 59 -16.45 -5.95 -5.58
C GLU A 59 -15.93 -4.61 -6.13
N PHE A 60 -14.72 -4.20 -5.75
CA PHE A 60 -14.12 -2.94 -6.21
C PHE A 60 -13.61 -3.01 -7.65
N TYR A 61 -13.76 -4.14 -8.34
CA TYR A 61 -13.47 -4.29 -9.77
C TYR A 61 -14.72 -4.16 -10.65
N ASP A 62 -15.93 -4.23 -10.09
CA ASP A 62 -17.17 -4.04 -10.84
C ASP A 62 -17.48 -2.55 -11.02
N ASP A 63 -17.71 -2.10 -12.25
CA ASP A 63 -18.14 -0.74 -12.54
C ASP A 63 -19.48 -0.39 -11.88
N LYS A 64 -20.39 -1.35 -11.74
CA LYS A 64 -21.71 -1.14 -11.12
C LYS A 64 -21.61 -0.74 -9.65
N PHE A 65 -20.57 -1.21 -8.96
CA PHE A 65 -20.31 -0.83 -7.57
C PHE A 65 -20.19 0.70 -7.44
N TYR A 66 -19.42 1.31 -8.33
CA TYR A 66 -19.13 2.75 -8.29
C TYR A 66 -20.29 3.62 -8.76
N MET A 67 -21.22 3.08 -9.56
CA MET A 67 -22.42 3.82 -9.97
C MET A 67 -23.30 4.20 -8.77
N ASN A 68 -23.27 3.38 -7.71
CA ASN A 68 -24.09 3.56 -6.51
C ASN A 68 -23.27 3.95 -5.27
N LEU A 69 -21.95 4.08 -5.39
CA LEU A 69 -21.08 4.40 -4.26
C LEU A 69 -21.25 5.87 -3.83
N TYR A 70 -21.76 6.08 -2.62
CA TYR A 70 -21.89 7.42 -2.03
C TYR A 70 -20.59 7.87 -1.35
N SER A 71 -19.97 6.98 -0.57
CA SER A 71 -18.70 7.28 0.10
C SER A 71 -17.89 6.04 0.37
N ILE A 72 -16.57 6.20 0.37
CA ILE A 72 -15.59 5.18 0.73
C ILE A 72 -14.57 5.77 1.71
N ARG A 73 -14.15 5.00 2.71
CA ARG A 73 -13.05 5.32 3.62
C ARG A 73 -12.22 4.08 3.92
N GLN A 74 -10.94 4.26 4.21
CA GLN A 74 -10.07 3.19 4.70
C GLN A 74 -9.55 3.54 6.09
N VAL A 75 -9.61 2.57 6.99
CA VAL A 75 -9.00 2.65 8.33
C VAL A 75 -7.83 1.68 8.37
N TYR A 76 -6.68 2.19 8.76
CA TYR A 76 -5.42 1.46 8.80
C TYR A 76 -5.07 1.13 10.25
N THR A 77 -4.80 -0.14 10.52
CA THR A 77 -4.07 -0.53 11.73
C THR A 77 -2.59 -0.40 11.41
N ILE A 78 -1.87 0.47 12.12
CA ILE A 78 -0.46 0.76 11.86
C ILE A 78 0.42 0.51 13.07
N GLU A 79 1.62 0.01 12.83
CA GLU A 79 2.72 -0.05 13.79
C GLU A 79 3.60 1.19 13.62
N ILE A 80 3.76 2.00 14.65
CA ILE A 80 4.59 3.20 14.66
C ILE A 80 5.90 2.90 15.36
N PHE A 81 7.03 3.27 14.73
CA PHE A 81 8.37 2.96 15.18
C PHE A 81 9.33 4.10 14.82
N LYS A 82 10.54 4.12 15.39
CA LYS A 82 11.51 5.18 15.07
C LYS A 82 12.21 4.90 13.75
N LYS A 83 12.41 5.92 12.92
CA LYS A 83 13.06 5.79 11.59
C LYS A 83 14.45 5.15 11.65
N GLU A 84 15.20 5.36 12.73
CA GLU A 84 16.52 4.75 12.94
C GLU A 84 16.49 3.22 12.97
N GLU A 85 15.32 2.62 13.23
CA GLU A 85 15.11 1.17 13.20
C GLU A 85 14.83 0.65 11.78
N GLU A 86 14.53 1.52 10.80
CA GLU A 86 14.36 1.14 9.39
C GLU A 86 15.72 1.14 8.68
N ASN A 87 16.11 -0.02 8.13
CA ASN A 87 17.35 -0.16 7.38
C ASN A 87 17.11 -0.36 5.87
N ASN A 88 15.98 0.12 5.34
CA ASN A 88 15.58 -0.10 3.96
C ASN A 88 15.59 1.20 3.15
N THR A 89 16.16 1.14 1.95
CA THR A 89 16.25 2.28 1.01
C THR A 89 15.24 2.18 -0.15
N ILE A 90 14.21 1.35 -0.01
CA ILE A 90 13.21 1.11 -1.06
C ILE A 90 12.23 2.27 -1.05
N ASP A 91 12.12 2.97 -2.17
CA ASP A 91 11.13 4.03 -2.36
C ASP A 91 10.36 3.84 -3.67
N PHE A 92 9.16 4.40 -3.73
CA PHE A 92 8.35 4.42 -4.95
C PHE A 92 7.99 5.87 -5.32
N GLU A 93 8.06 6.17 -6.61
CA GLU A 93 7.46 7.36 -7.19
C GLU A 93 6.12 6.97 -7.85
N LEU A 94 5.04 7.70 -7.54
CA LEU A 94 3.77 7.52 -8.23
C LEU A 94 3.64 8.58 -9.34
N LYS A 95 3.46 8.14 -10.59
CA LYS A 95 3.25 9.02 -11.74
C LYS A 95 1.83 8.88 -12.28
N THR A 96 1.18 10.03 -12.47
CA THR A 96 -0.10 10.15 -13.17
C THR A 96 0.14 10.52 -14.62
N TYR A 97 -0.56 9.86 -15.56
CA TYR A 97 -0.53 10.25 -16.97
C TYR A 97 -1.46 11.44 -17.23
N LYS A 98 -1.29 12.13 -18.36
CA LYS A 98 -2.00 13.39 -18.69
C LYS A 98 -3.52 13.32 -18.60
N ASN A 99 -4.12 12.15 -18.76
CA ASN A 99 -5.56 11.92 -18.66
C ASN A 99 -6.02 11.45 -17.27
N SER A 100 -5.11 11.31 -16.29
CA SER A 100 -5.37 10.88 -14.90
C SER A 100 -6.11 9.55 -14.75
N THR A 101 -6.20 8.73 -15.82
CA THR A 101 -6.90 7.44 -15.79
C THR A 101 -6.03 6.30 -15.27
N LYS A 102 -4.72 6.53 -15.16
CA LYS A 102 -3.73 5.54 -14.72
C LYS A 102 -2.70 6.19 -13.80
N ILE A 103 -2.35 5.45 -12.75
CA ILE A 103 -1.26 5.75 -11.83
C ILE A 103 -0.26 4.61 -11.95
N THR A 104 0.98 4.93 -12.28
CA THR A 104 2.07 3.95 -12.34
C THR A 104 2.99 4.16 -11.15
N ALA A 105 3.30 3.06 -10.45
CA ALA A 105 4.30 3.03 -9.41
C ALA A 105 5.67 2.68 -10.00
N ILE A 106 6.66 3.53 -9.74
CA ILE A 106 8.03 3.37 -10.24
C ILE A 106 8.94 3.14 -9.04
N LEU A 107 9.53 1.95 -8.97
CA LEU A 107 10.52 1.62 -7.94
C LEU A 107 11.77 2.49 -8.13
N LYS A 108 12.16 3.19 -7.06
CA LYS A 108 13.40 3.96 -6.97
C LYS A 108 14.38 3.21 -6.08
N THR A 109 15.55 2.90 -6.63
CA THR A 109 16.64 2.31 -5.86
C THR A 109 17.88 3.15 -6.07
N ASN A 110 18.52 3.58 -4.96
CA ASN A 110 19.77 4.33 -5.04
C ASN A 110 20.97 3.42 -5.32
N ASN A 111 20.82 2.12 -5.07
CA ASN A 111 21.83 1.09 -5.27
C ASN A 111 21.23 -0.09 -6.06
N ILE A 112 22.10 -1.02 -6.47
CA ILE A 112 21.67 -2.32 -6.99
C ILE A 112 20.86 -3.02 -5.90
N LEU A 113 19.60 -3.32 -6.20
CA LEU A 113 18.73 -4.06 -5.30
C LEU A 113 19.14 -5.54 -5.32
N HIS A 114 19.44 -6.09 -4.16
CA HIS A 114 19.72 -7.51 -3.99
C HIS A 114 18.53 -8.21 -3.34
N TYR A 115 18.33 -9.47 -3.67
CA TYR A 115 17.34 -10.30 -2.99
C TYR A 115 17.70 -10.48 -1.51
N TYR A 116 16.69 -10.38 -0.66
CA TYR A 116 16.69 -10.80 0.73
C TYR A 116 15.29 -11.28 1.12
N GLU A 117 15.18 -12.05 2.20
CA GLU A 117 13.96 -12.78 2.58
C GLU A 117 12.70 -11.90 2.68
N ASN A 118 12.82 -10.72 3.30
CA ASN A 118 11.70 -9.80 3.54
C ASN A 118 11.46 -8.78 2.41
N LEU A 119 12.11 -8.94 1.24
CA LEU A 119 12.07 -7.94 0.18
C LEU A 119 10.66 -7.70 -0.37
N LYS A 120 9.85 -8.76 -0.51
CA LYS A 120 8.46 -8.66 -0.97
C LYS A 120 7.65 -7.73 -0.09
N ASP A 121 7.72 -7.96 1.21
CA ASP A 121 6.97 -7.21 2.21
C ASP A 121 7.42 -5.76 2.27
N ASP A 122 8.73 -5.51 2.14
CA ASP A 122 9.25 -4.15 2.16
C ASP A 122 8.94 -3.37 0.88
N LEU A 123 8.89 -4.02 -0.29
CA LEU A 123 8.38 -3.44 -1.54
C LEU A 123 6.91 -3.03 -1.41
N LEU A 124 6.07 -3.96 -0.94
CA LEU A 124 4.65 -3.70 -0.73
C LEU A 124 4.43 -2.59 0.30
N MET A 125 5.17 -2.62 1.41
CA MET A 125 5.08 -1.61 2.46
C MET A 125 5.42 -0.22 1.92
N SER A 126 6.52 -0.10 1.17
CA SER A 126 6.95 1.17 0.59
C SER A 126 5.93 1.70 -0.42
N LEU A 127 5.42 0.84 -1.31
CA LEU A 127 4.37 1.19 -2.25
C LEU A 127 3.10 1.68 -1.55
N TYR A 128 2.63 0.95 -0.55
CA TYR A 128 1.41 1.29 0.18
C TYR A 128 1.54 2.57 0.98
N LYS A 129 2.68 2.80 1.65
CA LYS A 129 3.01 4.10 2.25
C LYS A 129 2.89 5.21 1.22
N LYS A 130 3.42 5.02 0.01
CA LYS A 130 3.35 6.02 -1.07
C LYS A 130 1.94 6.27 -1.58
N MET A 131 1.12 5.23 -1.71
CA MET A 131 -0.31 5.37 -2.06
C MET A 131 -1.04 6.22 -1.02
N ILE A 132 -0.87 5.89 0.27
CA ILE A 132 -1.50 6.63 1.38
C ILE A 132 -1.03 8.09 1.43
N GLN A 133 0.28 8.35 1.27
CA GLN A 133 0.83 9.71 1.19
C GLN A 133 0.18 10.55 0.08
N ASN A 134 -0.21 9.90 -1.03
CA ASN A 134 -0.88 10.53 -2.17
C ASN A 134 -2.42 10.41 -2.11
N LYS A 135 -3.00 10.00 -0.97
CA LYS A 135 -4.44 9.84 -0.75
C LYS A 135 -5.10 8.84 -1.71
N ILE A 136 -4.37 7.80 -2.11
CA ILE A 136 -4.85 6.71 -2.95
C ILE A 136 -5.19 5.52 -2.05
N PHE A 137 -6.40 4.97 -2.20
CA PHE A 137 -6.84 3.80 -1.46
C PHE A 137 -6.16 2.53 -1.97
N ILE A 138 -5.80 1.63 -1.05
CA ILE A 138 -5.13 0.37 -1.35
C ILE A 138 -6.16 -0.70 -1.68
N GLY A 139 -5.96 -1.45 -2.76
CA GLY A 139 -6.86 -2.54 -3.18
C GLY A 139 -8.10 -2.08 -3.96
N ILE A 140 -8.34 -0.76 -4.07
CA ILE A 140 -9.46 -0.19 -4.83
C ILE A 140 -8.99 0.08 -6.26
N ARG A 141 -9.56 -0.63 -7.26
CA ARG A 141 -9.13 -0.58 -8.68
C ARG A 141 -7.61 -0.69 -8.87
N THR A 142 -6.93 -1.40 -7.97
CA THR A 142 -5.50 -1.69 -8.09
C THR A 142 -5.32 -2.85 -9.06
N ASN A 143 -4.24 -2.90 -9.85
CA ASN A 143 -3.95 -4.05 -10.71
C ASN A 143 -4.07 -5.36 -9.90
N VAL A 144 -5.00 -6.25 -10.29
CA VAL A 144 -5.24 -7.53 -9.61
C VAL A 144 -3.98 -8.40 -9.57
N TYR A 145 -3.08 -8.21 -10.53
CA TYR A 145 -1.84 -8.96 -10.68
C TYR A 145 -0.64 -8.32 -9.98
N ILE A 146 -0.83 -7.27 -9.18
CA ILE A 146 0.29 -6.55 -8.56
C ILE A 146 1.16 -7.45 -7.66
N LEU A 147 0.54 -8.40 -6.96
CA LEU A 147 1.27 -9.38 -6.14
C LEU A 147 2.12 -10.31 -7.01
N ASP A 148 1.54 -10.79 -8.11
CA ASP A 148 2.22 -11.67 -9.06
C ASP A 148 3.37 -10.93 -9.77
N GLU A 149 3.19 -9.66 -10.12
CA GLU A 149 4.23 -8.81 -10.71
C GLU A 149 5.42 -8.63 -9.76
N ILE A 150 5.15 -8.38 -8.47
CA ILE A 150 6.21 -8.28 -7.44
C ILE A 150 6.90 -9.63 -7.23
N GLU A 151 6.17 -10.74 -7.19
CA GLU A 151 6.76 -12.08 -7.08
C GLU A 151 7.65 -12.40 -8.29
N ASN A 152 7.17 -12.15 -9.51
CA ASN A 152 7.94 -12.33 -10.73
C ASN A 152 9.22 -11.46 -10.72
N PHE A 153 9.12 -10.21 -10.28
CA PHE A 153 10.29 -9.35 -10.11
C PHE A 153 11.32 -9.94 -9.14
N ILE A 154 10.87 -10.48 -8.00
CA ILE A 154 11.73 -11.12 -7.00
C ILE A 154 12.39 -12.40 -7.53
N GLU A 155 11.66 -13.21 -8.29
CA GLU A 155 12.23 -14.41 -8.91
C GLU A 155 13.31 -14.06 -9.94
N ASN A 156 13.13 -12.98 -10.70
CA ASN A 156 14.15 -12.48 -11.63
C ASN A 156 15.37 -11.90 -10.90
N LEU A 157 15.16 -11.19 -9.77
CA LEU A 157 16.23 -10.79 -8.84
C LEU A 157 17.05 -11.97 -8.35
N LYS A 158 16.41 -13.05 -7.87
CA LYS A 158 17.08 -14.26 -7.38
C LYS A 158 17.96 -14.91 -8.44
N LYS A 159 17.50 -14.91 -9.69
CA LYS A 159 18.23 -15.47 -10.84
C LYS A 159 19.39 -14.57 -11.34
N LYS A 160 19.64 -13.42 -10.69
CA LYS A 160 20.59 -12.37 -11.11
C LYS A 160 20.35 -11.87 -12.54
N THR A 161 19.11 -11.94 -13.01
CA THR A 161 18.73 -11.57 -14.38
C THR A 161 18.02 -10.22 -14.32
N ILE A 162 18.74 -9.12 -14.05
CA ILE A 162 18.13 -7.78 -14.11
C ILE A 162 18.90 -6.89 -15.07
N LEU A 163 18.31 -6.77 -16.26
CA LEU A 163 18.33 -5.54 -17.04
C LEU A 163 17.29 -4.57 -16.43
N PRO A 164 17.52 -3.26 -16.44
CA PRO A 164 16.61 -2.27 -15.88
C PRO A 164 15.24 -2.36 -16.57
N TRP A 165 14.20 -2.70 -15.81
CA TRP A 165 12.86 -2.93 -16.33
C TRP A 165 12.06 -1.62 -16.38
N PHE A 166 11.59 -1.25 -17.57
CA PHE A 166 10.55 -0.25 -17.78
C PHE A 166 9.22 -1.00 -17.95
N LEU A 167 8.20 -0.67 -17.15
CA LEU A 167 6.81 -1.07 -17.37
C LEU A 167 6.08 0.06 -18.10
N ILE A 168 5.47 -0.28 -19.25
CA ILE A 168 4.63 0.60 -20.08
C ILE A 168 3.21 0.65 -19.48
#